data_AF-A0A2W5RHU5-F1
#
_entry.id   AF-A0A2W5RHU5-F1
#
_cell.length_a   1.000
_cell.length_b   1.000
_cell.length_c   1.000
_cell.angle_alpha   90.00
_cell.angle_beta   90.00
_cell.angle_gamma   90.00
#
_symmetry.space_group_name_H-M   'P 1'
#
loop_
_entity.id
_entity.type
_entity.pdbx_description
1 polymer ?
#
loop_
_entity_poly.entity_id
_entity_poly.type
_entity_poly.pdbx_seq_one_letter_code
_entity_poly.pdbx_strand_id
1 'polypeptide(L)'
;MGAIIYLKNDYVFSKKLFLILASILSLSISIINPKLIMFYSLGLPLLIIIFGLSFKDRFIKGRFDYSYGIYIYAWPIQQFFSNIYKVGFFESFFIVLIFTLIFASISWHFVEKPFLNFSKKK
;
A
#
# COMPACT_ATOMS: atom_id res chain seq x y z
N MET A 1 -13.36 2.43 5.97
CA MET A 1 -12.37 3.28 6.66
C MET A 1 -11.76 4.32 5.73
N GLY A 2 -11.08 3.96 4.63
CA GLY A 2 -10.45 4.91 3.70
C GLY A 2 -11.38 5.96 3.07
N ALA A 3 -12.59 5.58 2.66
CA ALA A 3 -13.58 6.51 2.10
C ALA A 3 -14.02 7.61 3.09
N ILE A 4 -14.10 7.29 4.39
CA ILE A 4 -14.47 8.24 5.44
C ILE A 4 -13.35 9.26 5.67
N ILE A 5 -12.10 8.81 5.63
CA ILE A 5 -10.91 9.68 5.74
C ILE A 5 -10.82 10.61 4.53
N TYR A 6 -11.11 10.11 3.34
CA TYR A 6 -11.15 10.91 2.12
C TYR A 6 -12.24 11.99 2.17
N LEU A 7 -13.45 11.65 2.63
CA LEU A 7 -14.54 12.62 2.78
C LEU A 7 -14.26 13.66 3.88
N LYS A 8 -13.46 13.33 4.89
CA LYS A 8 -13.05 14.24 5.97
C LYS A 8 -11.60 14.73 5.81
N ASN A 9 -11.07 14.77 4.60
CA ASN A 9 -9.66 15.10 4.35
C ASN A 9 -9.28 16.48 4.90
N ASP A 10 -10.16 17.47 4.82
CA ASP A 10 -9.91 18.83 5.34
C ASP A 10 -9.71 18.84 6.86
N TYR A 11 -10.48 18.02 7.60
CA TYR A 11 -10.32 17.87 9.04
C TYR A 11 -8.99 17.19 9.40
N VAL A 12 -8.62 16.12 8.68
CA VAL A 12 -7.34 15.43 8.87
C VAL A 12 -6.16 16.36 8.58
N PHE A 13 -6.26 17.17 7.53
CA PHE A 13 -5.20 18.10 7.13
C PHE A 13 -5.01 19.24 8.14
N SER A 14 -6.10 19.75 8.74
CA SER A 14 -6.04 20.76 9.80
C SER A 14 -5.24 20.31 11.04
N LYS A 15 -5.23 19.00 11.32
CA LYS A 15 -4.53 18.39 12.46
C LYS A 15 -3.27 17.63 12.04
N LYS A 16 -2.78 17.83 10.82
CA LYS A 16 -1.67 17.06 10.23
C LYS A 16 -0.42 17.07 11.10
N LEU A 17 -0.02 18.24 11.61
CA LEU A 17 1.16 18.37 12.47
C LEU A 17 1.01 17.56 13.76
N PHE A 18 -0.15 17.65 14.42
CA PHE A 18 -0.45 16.89 15.63
C PHE A 18 -0.41 15.38 15.37
N LEU A 19 -1.01 14.91 14.27
CA LEU A 19 -1.03 13.50 13.92
C LEU A 19 0.37 12.96 13.56
N ILE A 20 1.19 13.75 12.89
CA ILE A 20 2.60 13.41 12.63
C ILE A 20 3.35 13.27 13.95
N LEU A 21 3.24 14.25 14.85
CA LEU A 21 3.91 14.20 16.16
C LEU A 21 3.45 13.00 16.99
N ALA A 22 2.15 12.71 17.01
CA ALA A 22 1.60 11.53 17.68
C ALA A 22 2.13 10.22 17.08
N SER A 23 2.23 10.13 15.75
CA SER A 23 2.79 8.97 15.07
C SER A 23 4.27 8.76 15.39
N ILE A 24 5.08 9.83 15.37
CA ILE A 24 6.51 9.79 15.71
C ILE A 24 6.70 9.38 17.18
N LEU A 25 5.89 9.93 18.09
CA LEU A 25 5.92 9.57 19.51
C LEU A 25 5.61 8.09 19.73
N SER A 26 4.59 7.56 19.04
CA SER A 26 4.24 6.13 19.15
C SER A 26 5.35 5.21 18.62
N LEU A 27 6.08 5.64 17.58
CA LEU A 27 7.22 4.91 17.03
C LEU A 27 8.43 4.97 17.96
N SER A 28 8.75 6.13 18.53
CA SER A 28 9.87 6.28 19.46
C SER A 28 9.67 5.46 20.74
N ILE A 29 8.45 5.42 21.28
CA ILE A 29 8.09 4.58 22.43
C ILE A 29 8.32 3.09 22.13
N SER A 30 7.97 2.65 20.92
CA SER A 30 8.14 1.26 20.48
C SER A 30 9.62 0.85 20.34
N ILE A 31 10.48 1.79 19.92
CA ILE A 31 11.92 1.56 19.77
C ILE A 31 12.61 1.44 21.13
N ILE A 32 12.19 2.24 22.12
CA ILE A 32 12.78 2.25 23.47
C ILE A 32 12.36 1.00 24.25
N ASN A 33 11.12 0.52 24.08
CA ASN A 33 10.57 -0.60 24.83
C ASN A 33 10.07 -1.71 23.90
N PRO A 34 10.81 -2.82 23.73
CA PRO A 34 10.41 -3.91 22.81
C PRO A 34 9.09 -4.59 23.21
N LYS A 35 8.65 -4.48 24.47
CA LYS A 35 7.33 -4.96 24.93
C LYS A 35 6.17 -4.13 24.37
N LEU A 36 6.42 -2.92 23.90
CA LEU A 36 5.43 -1.97 23.38
C LEU A 36 5.34 -2.01 21.84
N ILE A 37 5.74 -3.11 21.21
CA ILE A 37 5.74 -3.26 19.74
C ILE A 37 4.36 -3.04 19.12
N MET A 38 3.28 -3.21 19.90
CA MET A 38 1.91 -2.92 19.46
C MET A 38 1.72 -1.45 19.02
N PHE A 39 2.47 -0.51 19.58
CA PHE A 39 2.38 0.90 19.19
C PHE A 39 2.97 1.16 17.79
N TYR A 40 3.85 0.28 17.31
CA TYR A 40 4.36 0.30 15.94
C TYR A 40 3.22 0.11 14.92
N SER A 41 2.24 -0.73 15.25
CA SER A 41 1.06 -0.98 14.41
C SER A 41 0.11 0.22 14.28
N LEU A 42 0.21 1.20 15.19
CA LEU A 42 -0.59 2.43 15.15
C LEU A 42 0.17 3.59 14.51
N GLY A 43 1.45 3.75 14.87
CA GLY A 43 2.28 4.84 14.38
C GLY A 43 2.55 4.78 12.89
N LEU A 44 2.95 3.61 12.38
CA LEU A 44 3.29 3.46 10.97
C LEU A 44 2.11 3.74 10.03
N PRO A 45 0.92 3.13 10.20
CA PRO A 45 -0.17 3.36 9.27
C PRO A 45 -0.65 4.81 9.26
N LEU A 46 -0.68 5.47 10.42
CA LEU A 46 -1.06 6.89 10.49
C LEU A 46 -0.09 7.77 9.70
N LEU A 47 1.22 7.55 9.86
CA LEU A 47 2.25 8.28 9.14
C LEU A 47 2.14 8.04 7.63
N ILE A 48 1.95 6.79 7.21
CA ILE A 48 1.78 6.40 5.80
C ILE A 48 0.52 7.02 5.20
N ILE A 49 -0.61 7.04 5.91
CA ILE A 49 -1.87 7.65 5.44
C ILE A 49 -1.70 9.15 5.26
N ILE A 50 -1.10 9.86 6.24
CA ILE A 50 -0.85 11.31 6.15
C ILE A 50 0.09 11.62 4.98
N PHE A 51 1.13 10.82 4.81
CA PHE A 51 2.04 10.93 3.69
C PHE A 51 1.30 10.74 2.37
N GLY A 52 0.52 9.67 2.22
CA GLY A 52 -0.28 9.39 1.03
C GLY A 52 -1.28 10.49 0.68
N LEU A 53 -1.99 11.05 1.67
CA LEU A 53 -2.94 12.16 1.48
C LEU A 53 -2.26 13.49 1.11
N SER A 54 -0.95 13.63 1.38
CA SER A 54 -0.20 14.83 1.02
C SER A 54 0.12 14.90 -0.47
N PHE A 55 0.16 13.76 -1.14
CA PHE A 55 0.43 13.69 -2.58
C PHE A 55 -0.88 13.63 -3.36
N LYS A 56 -1.05 14.57 -4.31
CA LYS A 56 -2.08 14.44 -5.34
C LYS A 56 -1.49 13.66 -6.51
N ASP A 57 -1.99 12.47 -6.76
CA ASP A 57 -1.61 11.70 -7.94
C ASP A 57 -2.08 12.40 -9.22
N ARG A 58 -1.10 12.79 -10.05
CA ARG A 58 -1.32 13.41 -11.35
C ARG A 58 -1.04 12.46 -12.51
N PHE A 59 -0.33 11.36 -12.27
CA PHE A 59 0.21 10.50 -13.31
C PHE A 59 -0.70 9.31 -13.60
N ILE A 60 -1.17 8.62 -12.57
CA ILE A 60 -1.97 7.42 -12.73
C ILE A 60 -3.44 7.80 -12.84
N LYS A 61 -3.96 8.66 -11.96
CA LYS A 61 -5.31 9.30 -12.03
C LYS A 61 -6.40 8.37 -12.61
N GLY A 62 -6.46 7.13 -12.12
CA GLY A 62 -7.45 6.12 -12.52
C GLY A 62 -7.33 5.56 -13.94
N ARG A 63 -6.20 5.78 -14.63
CA ARG A 63 -5.94 5.25 -15.99
C ARG A 63 -5.67 3.75 -16.01
N PHE A 64 -5.07 3.23 -14.93
CA PHE A 64 -4.76 1.82 -14.74
C PHE A 64 -5.04 1.45 -13.28
N ASP A 65 -5.67 0.30 -13.05
CA ASP A 65 -5.88 -0.24 -11.70
C ASP A 65 -5.05 -1.50 -11.50
N TYR A 66 -3.76 -1.34 -11.19
CA TYR A 66 -2.90 -2.49 -10.87
C TYR A 66 -3.12 -3.01 -9.44
N SER A 67 -3.91 -2.30 -8.63
CA SER A 67 -4.06 -2.63 -7.21
C SER A 67 -4.69 -3.99 -7.02
N TYR A 68 -5.65 -4.35 -7.88
CA TYR A 68 -6.31 -5.64 -7.88
C TYR A 68 -5.35 -6.78 -8.25
N GLY A 69 -4.58 -6.63 -9.33
CA GLY A 69 -3.54 -7.59 -9.70
C GLY A 69 -2.49 -7.77 -8.60
N ILE A 70 -2.00 -6.69 -8.00
CA ILE A 70 -1.05 -6.76 -6.88
C ILE A 70 -1.65 -7.54 -5.71
N TYR A 71 -2.92 -7.29 -5.37
CA TYR A 71 -3.61 -7.99 -4.28
C TYR A 71 -3.67 -9.52 -4.49
N ILE A 72 -3.92 -9.96 -5.72
CA ILE A 72 -3.99 -11.40 -6.04
C ILE A 72 -2.60 -12.03 -6.09
N TYR A 73 -1.65 -11.39 -6.78
CA TYR A 73 -0.39 -12.04 -7.15
C TYR A 73 0.75 -11.86 -6.15
N ALA A 74 0.72 -10.84 -5.27
CA ALA A 74 1.84 -10.57 -4.36
C ALA A 74 2.18 -11.76 -3.45
N TRP A 75 1.18 -12.35 -2.80
CA TRP A 75 1.37 -13.47 -1.88
C TRP A 75 1.89 -14.75 -2.57
N PRO A 76 1.27 -15.28 -3.65
CA PRO A 76 1.76 -16.50 -4.29
C PRO A 76 3.15 -16.31 -4.92
N ILE A 77 3.44 -15.14 -5.50
CA ILE A 77 4.77 -14.84 -6.04
C ILE A 77 5.81 -14.82 -4.92
N GLN A 78 5.50 -14.20 -3.77
CA GLN A 78 6.39 -14.21 -2.63
C GLN A 78 6.67 -15.63 -2.14
N GLN A 79 5.63 -16.46 -1.98
CA GLN A 79 5.80 -17.85 -1.55
C GLN A 79 6.63 -18.67 -2.55
N PHE A 80 6.42 -18.48 -3.85
CA PHE A 80 7.19 -19.16 -4.89
C PHE A 80 8.69 -18.85 -4.77
N PHE A 81 9.05 -17.56 -4.72
CA PHE A 81 10.46 -17.17 -4.63
C PHE A 81 11.08 -17.52 -3.28
N SER A 82 10.37 -17.36 -2.16
CA SER A 82 10.89 -17.70 -0.83
C SER A 82 11.11 -19.21 -0.62
N ASN A 83 10.37 -20.08 -1.33
CA ASN A 83 10.57 -21.52 -1.24
C ASN A 83 11.72 -22.04 -2.12
N ILE A 84 11.95 -21.41 -3.28
CA ILE A 84 12.95 -21.86 -4.25
C ILE A 84 14.32 -21.22 -3.99
N TYR A 85 14.32 -19.93 -3.64
CA TYR A 85 15.54 -19.15 -3.47
C TYR A 85 15.69 -18.70 -2.02
N LYS A 86 16.82 -19.06 -1.40
CA LYS A 86 17.25 -18.50 -0.12
C LYS A 86 18.11 -17.27 -0.37
N VAL A 87 17.46 -16.18 -0.79
CA VAL A 87 18.10 -14.88 -1.02
C VAL A 87 17.84 -13.94 0.15
N GLY A 88 18.67 -12.90 0.28
CA GLY A 88 18.51 -11.89 1.31
C GLY A 88 17.14 -11.20 1.24
N PHE A 89 16.75 -10.52 2.32
CA PHE A 89 15.45 -9.83 2.40
C PHE A 89 15.26 -8.82 1.27
N PHE A 90 16.26 -7.96 1.02
CA PHE A 90 16.17 -6.92 -0.01
C PHE A 90 16.12 -7.51 -1.42
N GLU A 91 16.90 -8.55 -1.68
CA GLU A 91 16.91 -9.26 -2.96
C GLU A 91 15.55 -9.90 -3.23
N SER A 92 15.02 -10.64 -2.24
CA SER A 92 13.67 -11.23 -2.29
C SER A 92 12.62 -10.16 -2.57
N PHE A 93 12.71 -9.03 -1.87
CA PHE A 93 11.76 -7.93 -2.00
C PHE A 93 11.73 -7.36 -3.43
N PHE A 94 12.90 -7.03 -4.00
CA PHE A 94 12.95 -6.46 -5.35
C PHE A 94 12.49 -7.46 -6.41
N ILE A 95 12.88 -8.74 -6.29
CA ILE A 95 12.42 -9.80 -7.19
C ILE A 95 10.89 -9.90 -7.13
N VAL A 96 10.33 -10.11 -5.95
CA VAL A 96 8.88 -10.26 -5.77
C VAL A 96 8.12 -9.03 -6.26
N LEU A 97 8.63 -7.83 -5.98
CA LEU A 97 8.01 -6.57 -6.42
C LEU A 97 7.95 -6.48 -7.95
N ILE A 98 9.06 -6.78 -8.63
CA ILE A 98 9.13 -6.74 -10.10
C ILE A 98 8.16 -7.75 -10.71
N PHE A 99 8.21 -9.01 -10.26
CA PHE A 99 7.32 -10.05 -10.78
C PHE A 99 5.85 -9.74 -10.48
N THR A 100 5.53 -9.26 -9.27
CA THR A 100 4.15 -8.89 -8.93
C THR A 100 3.63 -7.77 -9.83
N LEU A 101 4.44 -6.75 -10.13
CA LEU A 101 4.05 -5.67 -11.03
C LEU A 101 3.85 -6.16 -12.47
N ILE A 102 4.68 -7.08 -12.95
CA ILE A 102 4.52 -7.69 -14.28
C ILE A 102 3.18 -8.43 -14.34
N PHE A 103 2.88 -9.33 -13.40
CA PHE A 103 1.63 -10.08 -13.37
C PHE A 103 0.41 -9.17 -13.18
N ALA A 104 0.52 -8.15 -12.32
CA ALA A 104 -0.54 -7.16 -12.14
C ALA A 104 -0.80 -6.35 -13.42
N SER A 105 0.26 -5.99 -14.16
CA SER A 105 0.12 -5.29 -15.43
C SER A 105 -0.58 -6.16 -16.49
N ILE A 106 -0.25 -7.45 -16.56
CA ILE A 106 -0.89 -8.41 -17.47
C ILE A 106 -2.37 -8.57 -17.08
N SER A 107 -2.67 -8.75 -15.79
CA SER A 107 -4.04 -8.84 -15.27
C SER A 107 -4.90 -7.65 -15.70
N TRP A 108 -4.37 -6.43 -15.53
CA TRP A 108 -5.11 -5.24 -15.92
C TRP A 108 -5.44 -5.21 -17.42
N HIS A 109 -4.46 -5.52 -18.28
CA HIS A 109 -4.65 -5.41 -19.73
C HIS A 109 -5.54 -6.52 -20.32
N PHE A 110 -5.44 -7.74 -19.80
CA PHE A 110 -6.11 -8.91 -20.37
C PHE A 110 -7.39 -9.32 -19.64
N VAL A 111 -7.54 -8.98 -18.35
CA VAL A 111 -8.69 -9.39 -17.54
C VAL A 111 -9.49 -8.17 -17.11
N GLU A 112 -8.91 -7.26 -16.34
CA GLU A 112 -9.71 -6.23 -15.66
C GLU A 112 -10.26 -5.18 -16.63
N LYS A 113 -9.42 -4.65 -17.51
CA LYS A 113 -9.82 -3.61 -18.48
C LYS A 113 -10.92 -4.10 -19.45
N PRO A 114 -10.83 -5.29 -20.05
CA PRO A 114 -11.92 -5.84 -20.85
C PRO A 114 -13.23 -5.98 -20.07
N PHE A 115 -13.19 -6.60 -18.89
CA PHE A 115 -14.39 -6.86 -18.08
C PHE A 115 -15.08 -5.57 -17.61
N LEU A 116 -14.31 -4.56 -17.21
CA LEU A 116 -14.85 -3.24 -16.85
C LEU A 116 -15.55 -2.55 -18.04
N ASN A 117 -15.00 -2.69 -19.25
CA ASN A 117 -15.61 -2.15 -20.46
C ASN A 117 -16.89 -2.90 -20.86
N PHE A 118 -16.96 -4.21 -20.63
CA PHE A 118 -18.19 -4.99 -20.82
C PHE A 118 -19.26 -4.59 -19.82
N SER A 119 -18.90 -4.39 -18.55
CA SER A 119 -19.86 -4.00 -17.50
C SER A 119 -20.46 -2.62 -17.69
N LYS A 120 -19.73 -1.66 -18.29
CA LYS A 120 -20.24 -0.30 -18.56
C LYS A 120 -21.19 -0.20 -19.75
N LYS A 121 -21.30 -1.25 -20.57
CA LYS A 121 -22.14 -1.30 -21.78
C LYS A 121 -23.53 -1.90 -21.56
N LYS A 122 -23.84 -2.36 -20.34
CA LYS A 122 -25.19 -2.72 -19.90
C LYS A 122 -25.78 -1.59 -19.06
#